data_AF-A0AAN0SM79-F1
#
_entry.id   AF-A0AAN0SM79-F1
#
_cell.length_a   1.000
_cell.length_b   1.000
_cell.length_c   1.000
_cell.angle_alpha   90.00
_cell.angle_beta   90.00
_cell.angle_gamma   90.00
#
_symmetry.space_group_name_H-M   'P 1'
#
loop_
_entity.id
_entity.type
_entity.pdbx_description
1 polymer ?
#
loop_
_entity_poly.entity_id
_entity_poly.type
_entity_poly.pdbx_seq_one_letter_code
_entity_poly.pdbx_strand_id
1 'polypeptide(L)'
;MSFVSFGRKVFLPRERVIAVMPISTSVEKRLKNVDFYANKIINATFGKQARTAVVMDSGHVVLIPTRYKIALRVIWGRRRK
;
A
#
# COMPACT_ATOMS: atom_id res chain seq x y z
N MET A 1 -8.59 -17.59 -0.59
CA MET A 1 -7.67 -16.44 -0.47
C MET A 1 -7.66 -15.70 -1.79
N SER A 2 -8.05 -14.43 -1.80
CA SER A 2 -8.20 -13.63 -3.03
C SER A 2 -7.05 -12.65 -3.19
N PHE A 3 -6.55 -12.49 -4.41
CA PHE A 3 -5.46 -11.57 -4.72
C PHE A 3 -5.96 -10.32 -5.43
N VAL A 4 -5.38 -9.20 -5.09
CA VAL A 4 -5.56 -7.92 -5.77
C VAL A 4 -4.30 -7.61 -6.57
N SER A 5 -4.48 -7.38 -7.87
CA SER A 5 -3.39 -6.97 -8.76
C SER A 5 -3.30 -5.46 -8.89
N PHE A 6 -2.07 -4.94 -8.78
CA PHE A 6 -1.74 -3.53 -9.04
C PHE A 6 -0.94 -3.34 -10.34
N GLY A 7 -0.92 -4.37 -11.20
CA GLY A 7 -0.12 -4.40 -12.43
C GLY A 7 1.36 -4.71 -12.16
N ARG A 8 2.18 -4.81 -13.22
CA ARG A 8 3.63 -5.09 -13.14
C ARG A 8 4.00 -6.28 -12.24
N LYS A 9 3.15 -7.33 -12.24
CA LYS A 9 3.31 -8.53 -11.40
C LYS A 9 3.22 -8.28 -9.89
N VAL A 10 2.59 -7.18 -9.45
CA VAL A 10 2.31 -6.91 -8.03
C VAL A 10 0.96 -7.53 -7.67
N PHE A 11 1.00 -8.54 -6.82
CA PHE A 11 -0.18 -9.20 -6.28
C PHE A 11 -0.14 -9.12 -4.76
N LEU A 12 -1.20 -8.56 -4.17
CA LEU A 12 -1.35 -8.48 -2.72
C LEU A 12 -2.52 -9.35 -2.28
N PRO A 13 -2.36 -10.18 -1.23
CA PRO A 13 -3.47 -10.93 -0.66
C PRO A 13 -4.46 -9.97 0.02
N ARG A 14 -5.69 -9.95 -0.47
CA ARG A 14 -6.71 -8.96 -0.11
C ARG A 14 -7.04 -8.98 1.38
N GLU A 15 -7.12 -10.18 1.94
CA GLU A 15 -7.53 -10.41 3.33
C GLU A 15 -6.46 -9.97 4.34
N ARG A 16 -5.21 -9.83 3.90
CA ARG A 16 -4.08 -9.41 4.75
C ARG A 16 -3.85 -7.91 4.75
N VAL A 17 -4.62 -7.15 3.98
CA VAL A 17 -4.54 -5.68 3.94
C VAL A 17 -5.30 -5.10 5.13
N ILE A 18 -4.59 -4.49 6.06
CA ILE A 18 -5.17 -3.83 7.24
C ILE A 18 -5.53 -2.38 6.94
N ALA A 19 -4.64 -1.66 6.25
CA ALA A 19 -4.85 -0.25 5.96
C ALA A 19 -4.34 0.14 4.58
N VAL A 20 -4.96 1.15 4.02
CA VAL A 20 -4.55 1.80 2.77
C VAL A 20 -4.49 3.29 3.07
N MET A 21 -3.39 3.95 2.74
CA MET A 21 -3.22 5.38 3.03
C MET A 21 -2.54 6.10 1.87
N PRO A 22 -2.93 7.35 1.56
CA PRO A 22 -2.20 8.16 0.60
C PRO A 22 -0.81 8.49 1.15
N ILE A 23 0.20 8.50 0.28
CA ILE A 23 1.51 9.03 0.61
C ILE A 23 1.40 10.56 0.62
N SER A 24 1.50 11.14 1.82
CA SER A 24 1.64 12.58 2.05
C SER A 24 3.00 12.86 2.69
N THR A 25 3.44 14.11 2.69
CA THR A 25 4.71 14.55 3.30
C THR A 25 4.84 14.12 4.77
N SER A 26 3.73 14.12 5.52
CA SER A 26 3.68 13.65 6.92
C SER A 26 3.87 12.13 7.03
N VAL A 27 3.29 11.36 6.11
CA VAL A 27 3.43 9.90 6.06
C VAL A 27 4.83 9.51 5.64
N GLU A 28 5.43 10.21 4.68
CA GLU A 28 6.82 9.99 4.26
C GLU A 28 7.81 10.20 5.42
N LYS A 29 7.64 11.30 6.17
CA LYS A 29 8.47 11.56 7.36
C LYS A 29 8.34 10.45 8.40
N ARG A 30 7.13 9.96 8.65
CA ARG A 30 6.91 8.84 9.57
C ARG A 30 7.49 7.53 9.06
N LEU A 31 7.37 7.24 7.77
CA LEU A 31 7.94 6.01 7.18
C LEU A 31 9.48 6.01 7.21
N LYS A 32 10.11 7.18 7.06
CA LYS A 32 11.57 7.33 7.10
C LYS A 32 12.15 7.34 8.52
N ASN A 33 11.44 7.94 9.48
CA ASN A 33 11.97 8.18 10.83
C ASN A 33 11.64 7.07 11.82
N VAL A 34 10.89 6.05 11.41
CA VAL A 34 10.44 4.99 12.31
C VAL A 34 11.22 3.72 11.96
N ASP A 35 12.20 3.37 12.81
CA ASP A 35 13.04 2.17 12.68
C ASP A 35 12.23 0.88 12.54
N PHE A 36 11.00 0.86 13.08
CA PHE A 36 10.04 -0.24 12.94
C PHE A 36 9.77 -0.62 11.47
N TYR A 37 9.92 0.33 10.53
CA TYR A 37 9.69 0.11 9.09
C TYR A 37 10.95 -0.09 8.26
N ALA A 38 12.15 0.06 8.83
CA ALA A 38 13.41 0.08 8.08
C ALA A 38 13.62 -1.15 7.17
N ASN A 39 13.17 -2.33 7.62
CA ASN A 39 13.22 -3.58 6.84
C ASN A 39 11.84 -4.10 6.40
N LYS A 40 10.78 -3.32 6.58
CA LYS A 40 9.39 -3.74 6.30
C LYS A 40 8.76 -2.99 5.13
N ILE A 41 9.48 -2.05 4.52
CA ILE A 41 9.00 -1.30 3.36
C ILE A 41 9.34 -2.06 2.08
N ILE A 42 8.31 -2.41 1.32
CA ILE A 42 8.44 -3.02 0.00
C ILE A 42 8.11 -1.94 -1.04
N ASN A 43 9.10 -1.54 -1.82
CA ASN A 43 8.89 -0.59 -2.91
C ASN A 43 8.41 -1.32 -4.18
N ALA A 44 7.11 -1.24 -4.45
CA ALA A 44 6.48 -1.80 -5.65
C ALA A 44 6.09 -0.69 -6.66
N THR A 45 6.81 0.42 -6.69
CA THR A 45 6.52 1.53 -7.62
C THR A 45 7.17 1.38 -8.99
N PHE A 46 8.22 0.57 -9.11
CA PHE A 46 8.97 0.35 -10.35
C PHE A 46 9.37 1.67 -11.03
N GLY A 47 10.05 2.54 -10.28
CA GLY A 47 10.55 3.85 -10.74
C GLY A 47 9.50 4.95 -10.86
N LYS A 48 8.21 4.65 -10.63
CA LYS A 48 7.16 5.68 -10.56
C LYS A 48 7.09 6.30 -9.16
N GLN A 49 6.49 7.48 -9.09
CA GLN A 49 6.20 8.13 -7.80
C GLN A 49 5.28 7.24 -6.94
N ALA A 50 5.67 7.01 -5.68
CA ALA A 50 4.81 6.37 -4.69
C ALA A 50 3.60 7.28 -4.40
N ARG A 51 2.39 6.73 -4.50
CA ARG A 51 1.15 7.49 -4.24
C ARG A 51 0.33 6.92 -3.10
N THR A 52 0.48 5.63 -2.81
CA THR A 52 -0.29 4.93 -1.78
C THR A 52 0.62 3.95 -1.05
N ALA A 53 0.50 3.91 0.28
CA ALA A 53 1.02 2.85 1.12
C ALA A 53 -0.10 1.87 1.46
N VAL A 54 0.19 0.58 1.32
CA VAL A 54 -0.68 -0.52 1.75
C VAL A 54 -0.02 -1.20 2.93
N VAL A 55 -0.70 -1.22 4.07
CA VAL A 55 -0.19 -1.85 5.30
C VAL A 55 -0.75 -3.26 5.40
N MET A 56 0.14 -4.22 5.55
CA MET A 56 -0.17 -5.63 5.73
C MET A 56 -0.20 -6.03 7.20
N ASP A 57 -0.91 -7.11 7.50
CA ASP A 57 -0.95 -7.77 8.81
C ASP A 57 0.41 -8.17 9.38
N SER A 58 1.37 -8.48 8.52
CA SER A 58 2.76 -8.78 8.87
C SER A 58 3.57 -7.55 9.30
N GLY A 59 2.96 -6.36 9.28
CA GLY A 59 3.62 -5.09 9.50
C GLY A 59 4.40 -4.56 8.29
N HIS A 60 4.36 -5.26 7.15
CA HIS A 60 4.95 -4.77 5.91
C HIS A 60 4.14 -3.62 5.32
N VAL A 61 4.84 -2.64 4.76
CA VAL A 61 4.25 -1.51 4.05
C VAL A 61 4.66 -1.58 2.59
N VAL A 62 3.68 -1.81 1.72
CA VAL A 62 3.90 -1.87 0.27
C VAL A 62 3.60 -0.52 -0.34
N LEU A 63 4.61 0.08 -0.97
CA LEU A 63 4.47 1.34 -1.70
C LEU A 63 4.07 1.06 -3.15
N ILE A 64 2.94 1.60 -3.57
CA ILE A 64 2.42 1.44 -4.92
C ILE A 64 2.23 2.80 -5.62
N PRO A 65 2.34 2.84 -6.96
CA PRO A 65 2.18 4.08 -7.71
C PRO A 65 0.70 4.41 -7.97
N THR A 66 -0.20 3.46 -7.69
CA THR A 66 -1.65 3.61 -7.85
C THR A 66 -2.19 4.66 -6.90
N ARG A 67 -3.11 5.51 -7.38
CA ARG A 67 -3.74 6.56 -6.56
C ARG A 67 -4.60 5.94 -5.45
N TYR A 68 -4.61 6.58 -4.28
CA TYR A 68 -5.32 6.10 -3.08
C TYR A 68 -6.78 5.70 -3.32
N LYS A 69 -7.58 6.57 -3.98
CA LYS A 69 -9.00 6.27 -4.27
C LYS A 69 -9.19 5.04 -5.17
N ILE A 70 -8.25 4.80 -6.09
CA ILE A 70 -8.27 3.61 -6.95
C ILE A 70 -7.88 2.39 -6.12
N ALA A 71 -6.81 2.49 -5.33
CA ALA A 71 -6.36 1.39 -4.47
C ALA A 71 -7.45 0.92 -3.49
N LEU A 72 -8.15 1.85 -2.83
CA LEU A 72 -9.30 1.53 -1.99
C LEU A 72 -10.40 0.77 -2.75
N ARG A 73 -10.76 1.25 -3.94
CA ARG A 73 -11.81 0.63 -4.75
C ARG A 73 -11.42 -0.77 -5.20
N VAL A 74 -10.17 -0.97 -5.58
CA VAL A 74 -9.69 -2.28 -6.03
C VAL A 74 -9.60 -3.25 -4.84
N ILE A 75 -9.15 -2.79 -3.67
CA ILE A 75 -8.98 -3.64 -2.47
C ILE A 75 -10.31 -3.93 -1.78
N TRP A 76 -11.21 -2.97 -1.62
CA TRP A 76 -12.44 -3.15 -0.82
C TRP A 76 -13.74 -2.95 -1.60
N GLY A 77 -13.68 -2.64 -2.89
CA GLY A 77 -14.87 -2.35 -3.70
C GLY A 77 -15.50 -0.99 -3.35
N ARG A 78 -16.73 -0.77 -3.82
CA ARG A 78 -17.57 0.32 -3.27
C ARG A 78 -17.98 -0.11 -1.87
N ARG A 79 -17.56 0.62 -0.83
CA ARG A 79 -18.26 0.57 0.48
C ARG A 79 -19.73 0.87 0.19
N ARG A 80 -20.60 -0.15 0.24
CA ARG A 80 -22.05 0.08 0.34
C ARG A 80 -22.24 0.76 1.70
N LYS A 81 -22.84 1.95 1.66
CA LYS A 81 -23.32 2.65 2.85
C LYS A 81 -24.44 1.83 3.47
#